data_AF-A0A3P7FGZ5-F1
#
_entry.id   AF-A0A3P7FGZ5-F1
#
_cell.length_a   1.000
_cell.length_b   1.000
_cell.length_c   1.000
_cell.angle_alpha   90.00
_cell.angle_beta   90.00
_cell.angle_gamma   90.00
#
_symmetry.space_group_name_H-M   'P 1'
#
loop_
_entity.id
_entity.type
_entity.pdbx_description
1 polymer ?
#
loop_
_entity_poly.entity_id
_entity_poly.type
_entity_poly.pdbx_seq_one_letter_code
_entity_poly.pdbx_strand_id
1 'polypeptide(L)'
;MQCSSTCGEGLRRRRVRCLDREGRRANKELCEANSDRPKRTESCFLRNCLPGDCAELKAYNNHVNNVDGNYTVLVAGFRINVYCHLMNETLPRTYINVDSATNFAEVYGKRLLYPFTCPHNGRRNDSCLCTDDGSAMAGLSRFSKVRVDLHNMKINSMLLIALETNGFCSG
;
A
#
# COMPACT_ATOMS: atom_id res chain seq x y z
N MET A 1 18.53 -2.70 -25.76
CA MET A 1 18.60 -4.14 -25.42
C MET A 1 17.38 -4.48 -24.60
N GLN A 2 16.67 -5.56 -24.92
CA GLN A 2 15.44 -5.95 -24.23
C GLN A 2 15.75 -7.02 -23.18
N CYS A 3 15.16 -6.88 -21.99
CA CYS A 3 15.16 -7.95 -20.99
C CYS A 3 14.17 -9.04 -21.43
N SER A 4 14.47 -10.31 -21.15
CA SER A 4 13.57 -11.44 -21.45
C SER A 4 12.28 -11.41 -20.62
N SER A 5 12.34 -10.79 -19.45
CA SER A 5 11.22 -10.66 -18.51
C SER A 5 10.65 -9.24 -18.55
N THR A 6 9.36 -9.09 -18.26
CA THR A 6 8.68 -7.77 -18.17
C THR A 6 8.66 -7.21 -16.74
N CYS A 7 8.97 -8.04 -15.75
CA CYS A 7 9.25 -7.71 -14.36
C CYS A 7 10.27 -8.73 -13.80
N GLY A 8 10.78 -8.47 -12.61
CA GLY A 8 11.72 -9.31 -11.91
C GLY A 8 13.06 -9.42 -12.61
N GLU A 9 13.75 -10.52 -12.32
CA GLU A 9 14.99 -10.89 -12.98
C GLU A 9 14.74 -11.49 -14.36
N GLY A 10 15.63 -11.20 -15.29
CA GLY A 10 15.66 -11.76 -16.63
C GLY A 10 17.05 -11.69 -17.23
N LEU A 11 17.13 -12.00 -18.52
CA LEU A 11 18.37 -11.97 -19.29
C LEU A 11 18.22 -11.01 -20.46
N ARG A 12 19.25 -10.21 -20.73
CA ARG A 12 19.35 -9.42 -21.96
C ARG A 12 20.56 -9.87 -22.78
N ARG A 13 20.40 -9.88 -24.10
CA ARG A 13 21.47 -10.23 -25.05
C ARG A 13 22.02 -8.98 -25.71
N ARG A 14 23.35 -8.87 -25.73
CA ARG A 14 24.11 -7.79 -26.38
C ARG A 14 24.92 -8.29 -27.55
N ARG A 15 24.98 -7.50 -28.62
CA ARG A 15 25.88 -7.79 -29.74
C ARG A 15 27.29 -7.39 -29.34
N VAL A 16 28.17 -8.38 -29.25
CA VAL A 16 29.61 -8.20 -29.01
C VAL A 16 30.35 -8.52 -30.30
N ARG A 17 31.24 -7.62 -30.71
CA ARG A 17 32.09 -7.76 -31.91
C ARG A 17 33.56 -7.69 -31.47
N CYS A 18 34.41 -8.51 -32.06
CA CYS A 18 35.86 -8.44 -31.90
C CYS A 18 36.39 -7.37 -32.85
N LEU A 19 37.18 -6.42 -32.34
CA LEU A 19 37.76 -5.33 -33.12
C LEU A 19 39.30 -5.35 -32.99
N ASP A 20 40.01 -4.98 -34.06
CA ASP A 20 41.46 -4.76 -34.04
C ASP A 20 41.82 -3.37 -33.46
N ARG A 21 43.11 -3.04 -33.43
CA ARG A 21 43.61 -1.74 -32.91
C ARG A 21 43.13 -0.54 -33.74
N GLU A 22 42.76 -0.78 -35.00
CA GLU A 22 42.22 0.22 -35.92
C GLU A 22 40.67 0.26 -35.89
N GLY A 23 40.04 -0.50 -35.01
CA GLY A 23 38.58 -0.54 -34.84
C GLY A 23 37.83 -1.34 -35.90
N ARG A 24 38.51 -2.13 -36.74
CA ARG A 24 37.91 -2.99 -37.77
C ARG A 24 37.55 -4.35 -37.19
N ARG A 25 36.57 -5.04 -37.80
CA ARG A 25 36.16 -6.38 -37.35
C ARG A 25 37.30 -7.38 -37.51
N ALA A 26 37.73 -7.95 -36.39
CA ALA A 26 38.71 -9.01 -36.34
C ALA A 26 38.04 -10.38 -36.19
N ASN A 27 38.82 -11.45 -36.43
CA ASN A 27 38.37 -12.81 -36.20
C ASN A 27 38.05 -13.01 -34.70
N LYS A 28 36.93 -13.67 -34.41
CA LYS A 28 36.43 -13.94 -33.06
C LYS A 28 37.43 -14.71 -32.21
N GLU A 29 38.18 -15.65 -32.79
CA GLU A 29 39.18 -16.46 -32.07
C GLU A 29 40.28 -15.60 -31.42
N LEU A 30 40.65 -14.47 -32.04
CA LEU A 30 41.66 -13.54 -31.50
C LEU A 30 41.21 -12.89 -30.18
N CYS A 31 39.90 -12.74 -30.01
CA CYS A 31 39.29 -12.24 -28.77
C CYS A 31 38.87 -13.36 -27.79
N GLU A 32 39.03 -14.64 -28.16
CA GLU A 32 38.61 -15.78 -27.32
C GLU A 32 39.62 -16.14 -26.24
N ALA A 33 40.91 -15.94 -26.52
CA ALA A 33 41.98 -16.11 -25.53
C ALA A 33 41.95 -15.05 -24.42
N ASN A 34 41.14 -14.00 -24.58
CA ASN A 34 41.16 -12.83 -23.69
C ASN A 34 40.04 -12.90 -22.65
N SER A 35 40.39 -12.87 -21.36
CA SER A 35 39.46 -12.93 -20.23
C SER A 35 38.51 -11.74 -20.16
N ASP A 36 38.88 -10.62 -20.79
CA ASP A 36 38.12 -9.36 -20.77
C ASP A 36 36.96 -9.35 -21.77
N ARG A 37 36.78 -10.44 -22.54
CA ARG A 37 35.66 -10.57 -23.48
C ARG A 37 34.33 -10.38 -22.75
N PRO A 38 33.54 -9.34 -23.10
CA PRO A 38 32.26 -9.12 -22.46
C PRO A 38 31.30 -10.28 -22.74
N LYS A 39 30.63 -10.81 -21.70
CA LYS A 39 29.60 -11.83 -21.87
C LYS A 39 28.51 -11.31 -22.81
N ARG A 40 28.06 -12.14 -23.77
CA ARG A 40 26.97 -11.81 -24.71
C ARG A 40 25.61 -11.72 -24.04
N THR A 41 25.46 -12.39 -22.90
CA THR A 41 24.25 -12.39 -22.08
C THR A 41 24.62 -11.85 -20.71
N GLU A 42 23.76 -10.99 -20.18
CA GLU A 42 23.87 -10.43 -18.84
C GLU A 42 22.49 -10.45 -18.17
N SER A 43 22.47 -10.55 -16.85
CA SER A 43 21.23 -10.41 -16.09
C SER A 43 20.69 -8.99 -16.20
N CYS A 44 19.38 -8.86 -16.11
CA CYS A 44 18.66 -7.61 -16.01
C CYS A 44 17.58 -7.73 -14.94
N PHE A 45 17.34 -6.65 -14.22
CA PHE A 45 16.22 -6.51 -13.30
C PHE A 45 15.46 -5.25 -13.69
N LEU A 46 14.16 -5.37 -13.97
CA LEU A 46 13.35 -4.23 -14.40
C LEU A 46 12.63 -3.56 -13.22
N ARG A 47 11.78 -4.32 -12.54
CA ARG A 47 10.97 -3.90 -11.40
C ARG A 47 10.50 -5.13 -10.64
N ASN A 48 9.97 -4.98 -9.42
CA ASN A 48 9.35 -6.13 -8.75
C ASN A 48 8.12 -6.64 -9.52
N CYS A 49 7.87 -7.95 -9.46
CA CYS A 49 6.68 -8.57 -10.04
C CYS A 49 5.47 -8.54 -9.12
N LEU A 50 5.66 -8.19 -7.85
CA LEU A 50 4.54 -8.04 -6.93
C LEU A 50 3.81 -6.72 -7.22
N PRO A 51 2.48 -6.74 -7.32
CA PRO A 51 1.69 -5.54 -7.53
C PRO A 51 1.75 -4.62 -6.31
N GLY A 52 1.68 -3.31 -6.54
CA GLY A 52 1.74 -2.28 -5.50
C GLY A 52 0.41 -2.02 -4.80
N ASP A 53 -0.71 -2.34 -5.45
CA ASP A 53 -2.06 -2.16 -4.92
C ASP A 53 -3.06 -3.15 -5.53
N CYS A 54 -4.34 -3.04 -5.14
CA CYS A 54 -5.41 -3.90 -5.63
C CYS A 54 -5.70 -3.72 -7.14
N ALA A 55 -5.47 -2.52 -7.70
CA ALA A 55 -5.72 -2.25 -9.11
C ALA A 55 -4.65 -2.91 -9.99
N GLU A 56 -3.37 -2.79 -9.61
CA GLU A 56 -2.26 -3.50 -10.25
C GLU A 56 -2.40 -5.02 -10.07
N LEU A 57 -2.83 -5.47 -8.89
CA LEU A 57 -3.06 -6.89 -8.62
C LEU A 57 -4.16 -7.47 -9.53
N LYS A 58 -5.26 -6.75 -9.72
CA LYS A 58 -6.31 -7.12 -10.67
C LYS A 58 -5.79 -7.15 -12.10
N ALA A 59 -5.03 -6.14 -12.51
CA ALA A 59 -4.45 -6.07 -13.85
C ALA A 59 -3.42 -7.19 -14.12
N TYR A 60 -2.72 -7.64 -13.08
CA TYR A 60 -1.74 -8.72 -13.18
C TYR A 60 -2.37 -10.07 -13.55
N ASN A 61 -3.50 -10.42 -12.93
CA ASN A 61 -4.26 -11.63 -13.28
C ASN A 61 -5.74 -11.48 -12.93
N ASN A 62 -6.51 -10.92 -13.85
CA ASN A 62 -7.93 -10.63 -13.64
C ASN A 62 -8.79 -11.91 -13.51
N HIS A 63 -8.32 -13.06 -13.98
CA HIS A 63 -9.07 -14.31 -13.80
C HIS A 63 -9.02 -14.78 -12.34
N VAL A 64 -7.89 -14.58 -11.66
CA VAL A 64 -7.68 -15.07 -10.29
C VAL A 64 -7.98 -13.98 -9.25
N ASN A 65 -7.65 -12.73 -9.57
CA ASN A 65 -7.73 -11.60 -8.65
C ASN A 65 -8.98 -10.76 -8.97
N ASN A 66 -10.16 -11.37 -8.93
CA ASN A 66 -11.45 -10.69 -9.15
C ASN A 66 -12.42 -10.83 -7.97
N VAL A 67 -11.95 -11.35 -6.84
CA VAL A 67 -12.75 -11.59 -5.63
C VAL A 67 -12.27 -10.66 -4.51
N ASP A 68 -13.21 -10.17 -3.71
CA ASP A 68 -12.86 -9.36 -2.53
C ASP A 68 -12.15 -10.21 -1.48
N GLY A 69 -11.14 -9.65 -0.84
CA GLY A 69 -10.34 -10.43 0.11
C GLY A 69 -9.04 -9.78 0.53
N ASN A 70 -8.28 -10.52 1.32
CA ASN A 70 -6.96 -10.11 1.77
C ASN A 70 -5.90 -10.57 0.77
N TYR A 71 -5.04 -9.64 0.37
CA TYR A 71 -3.98 -9.86 -0.60
C TYR A 71 -2.67 -9.26 -0.11
N THR A 72 -1.55 -9.86 -0.53
CA THR A 72 -0.23 -9.31 -0.26
C THR A 72 0.20 -8.43 -1.43
N VAL A 73 0.50 -7.17 -1.14
CA VAL A 73 1.02 -6.18 -2.09
C VAL A 73 2.40 -5.69 -1.65
N LEU A 74 3.16 -5.09 -2.57
CA LEU A 74 4.50 -4.58 -2.30
C LEU A 74 4.53 -3.05 -2.33
N VAL A 75 4.74 -2.43 -1.17
CA VAL A 75 4.79 -0.97 -1.02
C VAL A 75 6.15 -0.57 -0.46
N ALA A 76 6.86 0.29 -1.17
CA ALA A 76 8.20 0.77 -0.76
C ALA A 76 9.19 -0.36 -0.38
N GLY A 77 9.09 -1.53 -1.03
CA GLY A 77 9.93 -2.71 -0.74
C GLY A 77 9.41 -3.62 0.39
N PHE A 78 8.34 -3.24 1.07
CA PHE A 78 7.72 -4.01 2.14
C PHE A 78 6.48 -4.76 1.62
N ARG A 79 6.39 -6.04 1.97
CA ARG A 79 5.20 -6.85 1.73
C ARG A 79 4.19 -6.57 2.83
N ILE A 80 3.03 -6.04 2.47
CA ILE A 80 1.95 -5.75 3.41
C ILE A 80 0.69 -6.50 3.01
N ASN A 81 -0.13 -6.85 4.00
CA ASN A 81 -1.43 -7.47 3.78
C ASN A 81 -2.51 -6.38 3.75
N VAL A 82 -3.25 -6.29 2.64
CA VAL A 82 -4.31 -5.31 2.41
C VAL A 82 -5.61 -6.03 2.10
N TYR A 83 -6.73 -5.40 2.42
CA TYR A 83 -8.03 -5.86 1.98
C TYR A 83 -8.42 -5.13 0.68
N CYS A 84 -8.70 -5.89 -0.35
CA CYS A 84 -9.21 -5.40 -1.62
C CYS A 84 -10.72 -5.58 -1.69
N HIS A 85 -11.44 -4.52 -2.05
CA HIS A 85 -12.90 -4.49 -2.16
C HIS A 85 -13.32 -4.03 -3.55
N LEU A 86 -14.46 -4.51 -4.04
CA LEU A 86 -14.96 -4.30 -5.40
C LEU A 86 -13.96 -4.81 -6.46
N MET A 87 -13.35 -5.97 -6.20
CA MET A 87 -12.43 -6.62 -7.15
C MET A 87 -13.13 -7.10 -8.42
N ASN A 88 -14.45 -7.22 -8.42
CA ASN A 88 -15.24 -7.45 -9.63
C ASN A 88 -15.44 -6.17 -10.47
N GLU A 89 -15.29 -4.96 -9.90
CA GLU A 89 -15.48 -3.68 -10.58
C GLU A 89 -14.21 -3.17 -11.27
N THR A 90 -14.36 -2.19 -12.17
CA THR A 90 -13.23 -1.63 -12.95
C THR A 90 -12.12 -1.04 -12.07
N LEU A 91 -12.48 -0.43 -10.94
CA LEU A 91 -11.54 0.20 -10.01
C LEU A 91 -11.72 -0.35 -8.59
N PRO A 92 -10.95 -1.37 -8.21
CA PRO A 92 -11.00 -1.90 -6.85
C PRO A 92 -10.47 -0.88 -5.84
N ARG A 93 -10.93 -1.03 -4.60
CA ARG A 93 -10.57 -0.16 -3.48
C ARG A 93 -9.63 -0.90 -2.54
N THR A 94 -8.57 -0.21 -2.12
CA THR A 94 -7.54 -0.75 -1.23
C THR A 94 -7.75 -0.27 0.21
N TYR A 95 -7.69 -1.19 1.15
CA TYR A 95 -7.82 -0.91 2.58
C TYR A 95 -6.71 -1.56 3.39
N ILE A 96 -6.25 -0.87 4.43
CA ILE A 96 -5.40 -1.47 5.48
C ILE A 96 -6.32 -2.06 6.55
N ASN A 97 -6.07 -3.32 6.92
CA ASN A 97 -6.73 -3.95 8.06
C ASN A 97 -6.16 -3.37 9.36
N VAL A 98 -7.03 -2.89 10.23
CA VAL A 98 -6.67 -2.31 11.54
C VAL A 98 -7.44 -3.01 12.65
N ASP A 99 -6.87 -3.01 13.85
CA ASP A 99 -7.52 -3.58 15.01
C ASP A 99 -8.58 -2.61 15.58
N SER A 100 -9.84 -3.00 15.47
CA SER A 100 -10.97 -2.22 15.98
C SER A 100 -10.99 -2.03 17.51
N ALA A 101 -10.24 -2.81 18.28
CA ALA A 101 -10.10 -2.59 19.73
C ALA A 101 -9.27 -1.33 20.05
N THR A 102 -8.36 -0.97 19.16
CA THR A 102 -7.42 0.13 19.37
C THR A 102 -7.59 1.27 18.35
N ASN A 103 -8.22 1.00 17.21
CA ASN A 103 -8.50 1.98 16.17
C ASN A 103 -9.94 2.49 16.27
N PHE A 104 -10.13 3.55 17.04
CA PHE A 104 -11.42 4.19 17.22
C PHE A 104 -11.30 5.71 17.18
N ALA A 105 -12.39 6.37 16.80
CA ALA A 105 -12.58 7.80 16.92
C ALA A 105 -13.77 8.06 17.83
N GLU A 106 -13.63 8.99 18.75
CA GLU A 106 -14.72 9.37 19.64
C GLU A 106 -14.87 10.87 19.74
N VAL A 107 -16.13 11.28 19.70
CA VAL A 107 -16.57 12.62 20.04
C VAL A 107 -17.40 12.51 21.31
N TYR A 108 -16.90 13.11 22.39
CA TYR A 108 -17.63 13.13 23.66
C TYR A 108 -18.70 14.22 23.62
N GLY A 109 -19.91 13.91 24.09
CA GLY A 109 -21.06 14.81 24.02
C GLY A 109 -20.98 15.99 25.00
N LYS A 110 -20.34 15.78 26.16
CA LYS A 110 -20.24 16.81 27.20
C LYS A 110 -18.97 17.65 27.05
N ARG A 111 -19.08 18.93 27.35
CA ARG A 111 -17.95 19.88 27.38
C ARG A 111 -17.68 20.31 28.82
N LEU A 112 -16.40 20.39 29.20
CA LEU A 112 -16.04 20.92 30.51
C LEU A 112 -16.43 22.40 30.62
N LEU A 113 -17.07 22.78 31.74
CA LEU A 113 -17.33 24.18 32.07
C LEU A 113 -16.02 24.98 32.20
N TYR A 114 -14.98 24.33 32.73
CA TYR A 114 -13.64 24.90 32.90
C TYR A 114 -12.63 24.16 32.02
N PRO A 115 -12.36 24.65 30.79
CA PRO A 115 -11.56 23.92 29.80
C PRO A 115 -10.09 23.73 30.17
N PHE A 116 -9.58 24.44 31.19
CA PHE A 116 -8.22 24.29 31.72
C PHE A 116 -8.11 23.27 32.86
N THR A 117 -9.22 22.66 33.26
CA THR A 117 -9.22 21.59 34.25
C THR A 117 -9.26 20.24 33.54
N CYS A 118 -8.42 19.30 33.94
CA CYS A 118 -8.49 17.91 33.47
C CYS A 118 -8.86 17.03 34.66
N PRO A 119 -10.16 16.90 34.99
CA PRO A 119 -10.60 16.04 36.08
C PRO A 119 -10.10 14.60 35.89
N HIS A 120 -9.90 13.89 37.01
CA HIS A 120 -9.59 12.45 37.01
C HIS A 120 -8.35 12.04 36.21
N ASN A 121 -7.37 12.95 36.04
CA ASN A 121 -6.14 12.72 35.26
C ASN A 121 -6.43 12.22 33.83
N GLY A 122 -7.50 12.73 33.20
CA GLY A 122 -7.88 12.35 31.84
C GLY A 122 -8.55 10.98 31.74
N ARG A 123 -8.92 10.35 32.86
CA ARG A 123 -9.77 9.16 32.84
C ARG A 123 -11.19 9.52 32.45
N ARG A 124 -11.84 8.59 31.76
CA ARG A 124 -13.25 8.70 31.43
C ARG A 124 -14.09 8.58 32.68
N ASN A 125 -14.77 9.67 33.01
CA ASN A 125 -15.69 9.72 34.10
C ASN A 125 -16.79 10.71 33.76
N ASP A 126 -18.03 10.23 33.75
CA ASP A 126 -19.20 11.07 33.50
C ASP A 126 -19.50 12.02 34.68
N SER A 127 -18.83 11.82 35.82
CA SER A 127 -18.87 12.68 37.00
C SER A 127 -17.92 13.87 36.81
N CYS A 128 -18.38 14.88 36.08
CA CYS A 128 -17.64 16.11 35.82
C CYS A 128 -18.55 17.34 35.88
N LEU A 129 -17.97 18.51 36.19
CA LEU A 129 -18.64 19.80 36.05
C LEU A 129 -18.63 20.19 34.57
N CYS A 130 -19.61 19.66 33.84
CA CYS A 130 -19.70 19.73 32.39
C CYS A 130 -21.07 20.22 31.94
N THR A 131 -21.11 20.88 30.79
CA THR A 131 -22.35 21.16 30.07
C THR A 131 -22.58 20.10 29.00
N ASP A 132 -23.86 19.77 28.80
CA ASP A 132 -24.31 18.89 27.73
C ASP A 132 -24.84 19.76 26.59
N ASP A 133 -23.94 20.56 26.00
CA ASP A 133 -24.28 21.49 24.92
C ASP A 133 -24.59 20.75 23.60
N GLY A 134 -24.77 19.43 23.65
CA GLY A 134 -25.29 18.62 22.56
C GLY A 134 -24.43 18.71 21.31
N SER A 135 -23.21 18.18 21.35
CA SER A 135 -22.56 17.84 20.09
C SER A 135 -23.40 16.73 19.44
N ALA A 136 -24.23 17.08 18.46
CA ALA A 136 -25.06 16.12 17.72
C ALA A 136 -24.22 15.03 17.01
N MET A 137 -22.90 15.21 16.95
CA MET A 137 -21.92 14.27 16.42
C MET A 137 -21.28 13.41 17.52
N ALA A 138 -21.77 13.47 18.76
CA ALA A 138 -21.28 12.65 19.86
C ALA A 138 -21.48 11.17 19.52
N GLY A 139 -20.41 10.39 19.68
CA GLY A 139 -20.41 9.01 19.23
C GLY A 139 -19.05 8.37 19.28
N LEU A 140 -19.07 7.04 19.33
CA LEU A 140 -17.90 6.19 19.20
C LEU A 140 -17.96 5.47 17.85
N SER A 141 -16.90 5.61 17.07
CA SER A 141 -16.70 4.91 15.80
C SER A 141 -15.47 4.02 15.90
N ARG A 142 -15.62 2.72 15.63
CA ARG A 142 -14.51 1.75 15.65
C ARG A 142 -14.23 1.26 14.25
N PHE A 143 -12.98 1.28 13.81
CA PHE A 143 -12.61 0.93 12.44
C PHE A 143 -11.95 -0.45 12.38
N SER A 144 -12.33 -1.27 11.40
CA SER A 144 -11.58 -2.49 11.07
C SER A 144 -10.76 -2.36 9.80
N LYS A 145 -11.11 -1.39 8.94
CA LYS A 145 -10.44 -1.15 7.67
C LYS A 145 -10.38 0.34 7.36
N VAL A 146 -9.19 0.78 6.95
CA VAL A 146 -8.91 2.18 6.59
C VAL A 146 -8.60 2.24 5.10
N ARG A 147 -9.36 3.01 4.33
CA ARG A 147 -9.11 3.17 2.89
C ARG A 147 -7.84 3.97 2.67
N VAL A 148 -6.98 3.49 1.79
CA VAL A 148 -5.69 4.11 1.49
C VAL A 148 -5.41 4.22 0.00
N ASP A 149 -4.61 5.21 -0.34
CA ASP A 149 -3.90 5.34 -1.60
C ASP A 149 -2.43 5.02 -1.31
N LEU A 150 -2.00 3.81 -1.72
CA LEU A 150 -0.64 3.32 -1.49
C LEU A 150 0.38 3.93 -2.44
N HIS A 151 -0.07 4.50 -3.57
CA HIS A 151 0.81 5.18 -4.51
C HIS A 151 1.24 6.54 -3.94
N ASN A 152 0.29 7.28 -3.38
CA ASN A 152 0.53 8.61 -2.81
C ASN A 152 0.76 8.60 -1.30
N MET A 153 0.72 7.44 -0.64
CA MET A 153 0.85 7.27 0.81
C MET A 153 -0.15 8.13 1.59
N LYS A 154 -1.43 8.11 1.18
CA LYS A 154 -2.51 8.92 1.79
C LYS A 154 -3.63 8.05 2.33
N ILE A 155 -4.21 8.48 3.44
CA ILE A 155 -5.46 7.91 3.97
C ILE A 155 -6.63 8.66 3.32
N ASN A 156 -7.63 7.92 2.84
CA ASN A 156 -8.88 8.50 2.36
C ASN A 156 -9.93 8.46 3.48
N SER A 157 -10.02 9.58 4.22
CA SER A 157 -10.85 9.72 5.41
C SER A 157 -12.37 9.73 5.14
N MET A 158 -12.80 9.94 3.89
CA MET A 158 -14.23 9.93 3.53
C MET A 158 -14.81 8.52 3.42
N LEU A 159 -13.98 7.48 3.38
CA LEU A 159 -14.38 6.12 2.99
C LEU A 159 -13.79 5.06 3.94
N LEU A 160 -13.84 5.33 5.24
CA LEU A 160 -13.46 4.39 6.29
C LEU A 160 -14.58 3.34 6.50
N ILE A 161 -14.22 2.09 6.80
CA ILE A 161 -15.19 1.06 7.16
C ILE A 161 -15.17 0.89 8.68
N ALA A 162 -16.22 1.40 9.32
CA ALA A 162 -16.47 1.19 10.73
C ALA A 162 -17.18 -0.14 10.99
N LEU A 163 -16.84 -0.82 12.09
CA LEU A 163 -17.60 -1.98 12.58
C LEU A 163 -18.81 -1.56 13.41
N GLU A 164 -18.69 -0.44 14.12
CA GLU A 164 -19.74 0.09 15.00
C GLU A 164 -19.71 1.62 14.91
N THR A 165 -20.86 2.23 14.66
CA THR A 165 -21.10 3.68 14.79
C THR A 165 -22.25 3.85 15.78
N ASN A 166 -21.94 4.02 17.05
CA ASN A 166 -22.95 4.37 18.03
C ASN A 166 -23.11 5.89 18.00
N GLY A 167 -24.11 6.36 17.26
CA GLY A 167 -24.62 7.71 17.46
C GLY A 167 -25.37 7.74 18.78
N PHE A 168 -24.85 8.43 19.78
CA PHE A 168 -25.58 8.66 21.03
C PHE A 168 -26.59 9.78 20.75
N CYS A 169 -27.68 9.45 20.06
CA CYS A 169 -28.86 10.30 20.04
C CYS A 169 -29.56 10.16 21.39
N SER A 170 -29.33 11.12 22.30
CA SER A 170 -30.20 11.32 23.45
C SER A 170 -31.38 12.18 23.02
N GLY A 171 -32.55 11.56 22.93
CA GLY A 171 -33.86 12.19 22.96
C GLY A 171 -34.70 11.44 23.98
#